data_AF-A0A8S3RM27-F1
#
_entry.id   AF-A0A8S3RM27-F1
#
_cell.length_a   1.000
_cell.length_b   1.000
_cell.length_c   1.000
_cell.angle_alpha   90.00
_cell.angle_beta   90.00
_cell.angle_gamma   90.00
#
_symmetry.space_group_name_H-M   'P 1'
#
loop_
_entity.id
_entity.type
_entity.pdbx_description
1 polymer ?
#
loop_
_entity_poly.entity_id
_entity_poly.type
_entity_poly.pdbx_seq_one_letter_code
_entity_poly.pdbx_strand_id
1 'polypeptide(L)'
;MLRLCRIFRLIRHVPGLWILLYTLKASSNELLLMFVFLLIGMIVFASLIHFAESDKGFDNIPIGFWWSVVTMTTVGYGDKFPQTAYGYIVGSLCAVSGLLMIAFTVPIIVSNFVLYYTHVQYGLGKIERTKRNAFEEEEQGLISDYESETECIESKEIIKVKENGHGNHGTDGNYNKVSISSEDNSPV
;
A
#
# COMPACT_ATOMS: atom_id res chain seq x y z
N MET A 1 -22.28 24.79 19.34
CA MET A 1 -21.58 23.48 19.40
C MET A 1 -22.15 22.41 18.45
N LEU A 2 -23.46 22.36 18.15
CA LEU A 2 -24.06 21.38 17.21
C LEU A 2 -23.57 21.43 15.73
N ARG A 3 -22.79 22.45 15.35
CA ARG A 3 -22.23 22.61 13.99
C ARG A 3 -21.01 21.69 13.75
N LEU A 4 -20.21 21.43 14.77
CA LEU A 4 -19.05 20.53 14.71
C LEU A 4 -19.47 19.06 14.52
N CYS A 5 -20.59 18.64 15.12
CA CYS A 5 -21.15 17.29 14.92
C CYS A 5 -21.61 17.03 13.48
N ARG A 6 -21.89 18.09 12.69
CA ARG A 6 -22.29 17.97 11.28
C ARG A 6 -21.11 17.57 10.39
N ILE A 7 -19.89 18.02 10.72
CA ILE A 7 -18.64 17.61 10.06
C ILE A 7 -18.35 16.12 10.30
N PHE A 8 -18.63 15.61 11.50
CA PHE A 8 -18.45 14.19 11.82
C PHE A 8 -19.38 13.27 11.00
N ARG A 9 -20.52 13.78 10.51
CA ARG A 9 -21.41 13.06 9.62
C ARG A 9 -20.84 12.92 8.19
N LEU A 10 -19.99 13.87 7.76
CA LEU A 10 -19.26 13.78 6.49
C LEU A 10 -18.20 12.66 6.52
N ILE A 11 -17.53 12.48 7.66
CA ILE A 11 -16.52 11.42 7.88
C ILE A 11 -17.11 10.01 7.68
N ARG A 12 -18.39 9.83 8.00
CA ARG A 12 -19.12 8.57 7.79
C ARG A 12 -19.53 8.34 6.32
N HIS A 13 -19.59 9.38 5.51
CA HIS A 13 -20.07 9.30 4.13
C HIS A 13 -18.95 9.12 3.10
N VAL A 14 -17.69 9.35 3.49
CA VAL A 14 -16.53 9.16 2.62
C VAL A 14 -15.80 7.87 3.02
N PRO A 15 -16.02 6.74 2.34
CA PRO A 15 -15.35 5.47 2.66
C PRO A 15 -13.82 5.58 2.61
N GLY A 16 -13.27 6.47 1.77
CA GLY A 16 -11.83 6.73 1.70
C GLY A 16 -11.22 7.31 2.99
N LEU A 17 -11.98 8.08 3.77
CA LEU A 17 -11.48 8.66 5.03
C LEU A 17 -11.38 7.61 6.15
N TRP A 18 -12.27 6.62 6.15
CA TRP A 18 -12.19 5.49 7.08
C TRP A 18 -10.97 4.61 6.81
N ILE A 19 -10.65 4.37 5.53
CA ILE A 19 -9.40 3.69 5.12
C ILE A 19 -8.17 4.49 5.57
N LEU A 20 -8.21 5.82 5.42
CA LEU A 20 -7.13 6.71 5.84
C LEU A 20 -6.94 6.70 7.37
N LEU A 21 -8.03 6.80 8.13
CA LEU A 21 -8.03 6.76 9.60
C LEU A 21 -7.56 5.40 10.13
N TYR A 22 -7.97 4.31 9.50
CA TYR A 22 -7.51 2.96 9.87
C TYR A 22 -6.01 2.79 9.61
N THR A 23 -5.53 3.28 8.46
CA THR A 23 -4.11 3.32 8.11
C THR A 23 -3.31 4.19 9.08
N LEU A 24 -3.80 5.39 9.39
CA LEU A 24 -3.22 6.28 10.42
C LEU A 24 -3.15 5.61 11.79
N LYS A 25 -4.18 4.84 12.16
CA LYS A 25 -4.22 4.16 13.45
C LYS A 25 -3.23 2.99 13.52
N ALA A 26 -3.03 2.27 12.41
CA ALA A 26 -2.02 1.24 12.31
C ALA A 26 -0.59 1.83 12.41
N SER A 27 -0.35 2.95 11.74
CA SER A 27 0.92 3.70 11.79
C SER A 27 1.03 4.67 12.98
N SER A 28 0.08 4.63 13.92
CA SER A 28 -0.04 5.65 14.97
C SER A 28 1.15 5.67 15.91
N ASN A 29 1.82 4.54 16.13
CA ASN A 29 2.99 4.48 17.02
C ASN A 29 4.18 5.25 16.44
N GLU A 30 4.40 5.15 15.13
CA GLU A 30 5.50 5.86 14.44
C GLU A 30 5.20 7.35 14.36
N LEU A 31 3.95 7.71 14.05
CA LEU A 31 3.48 9.10 14.08
C LEU A 31 3.58 9.71 15.48
N LEU A 32 3.22 8.95 16.51
CA LEU A 32 3.30 9.37 17.90
C LEU A 32 4.74 9.60 18.34
N LEU A 33 5.68 8.75 17.92
CA LEU A 33 7.10 8.96 18.20
C LEU A 33 7.63 10.27 17.60
N MET A 34 7.28 10.56 16.34
CA MET A 34 7.63 11.83 15.68
C MET A 34 6.99 13.03 16.39
N PHE A 35 5.74 12.91 16.81
CA PHE A 35 5.02 13.95 17.55
C PHE A 35 5.63 14.20 18.93
N VAL A 36 6.04 13.14 19.64
CA VAL A 36 6.73 13.27 20.94
C VAL A 36 8.08 13.98 20.76
N PHE A 37 8.84 13.65 19.73
CA PHE A 37 10.09 14.36 19.42
C PHE A 37 9.85 15.86 19.15
N LEU A 38 8.77 16.18 18.43
CA LEU A 38 8.32 17.56 18.19
C LEU A 38 7.95 18.28 19.48
N LEU A 39 7.18 17.63 20.37
CA LEU A 39 6.81 18.20 21.66
C LEU A 39 8.02 18.43 22.57
N ILE A 40 8.98 17.50 22.60
CA ILE A 40 10.23 17.68 23.36
C ILE A 40 10.98 18.90 22.84
N GLY A 41 11.10 19.05 21.50
CA GLY A 41 11.71 20.24 20.89
C GLY A 41 11.00 21.53 21.30
N MET A 42 9.66 21.56 21.25
CA MET A 42 8.88 22.73 21.70
C MET A 42 9.13 23.07 23.17
N ILE A 43 9.18 22.07 24.06
CA ILE A 43 9.44 22.28 25.49
C ILE A 43 10.83 22.87 25.70
N VAL A 44 11.84 22.37 25.00
CA VAL A 44 13.21 22.89 25.08
C VAL A 44 13.28 24.36 24.65
N PHE A 45 12.73 24.70 23.49
CA PHE A 45 12.70 26.10 23.02
C PHE A 45 11.85 27.01 23.93
N ALA A 46 10.75 26.50 24.48
CA ALA A 46 9.93 27.21 25.46
C ALA A 46 10.69 27.50 26.76
N SER A 47 11.53 26.57 27.23
CA SER A 47 12.40 26.81 28.38
C SER A 47 13.50 27.81 28.05
N LEU A 48 14.11 27.73 26.88
CA LEU A 48 15.16 28.67 26.45
C LEU A 48 14.64 30.10 26.33
N ILE A 49 13.46 30.29 25.75
CA ILE A 49 12.86 31.63 25.62
C ILE A 49 12.43 32.18 26.99
N HIS A 50 11.88 31.33 27.87
CA HIS A 50 11.51 31.72 29.22
C HIS A 50 12.74 32.14 30.03
N PHE A 51 13.87 31.44 29.88
CA PHE A 51 15.13 31.83 30.51
C PHE A 51 15.70 33.13 29.92
N ALA A 52 15.63 33.31 28.60
CA ALA A 52 16.09 34.54 27.94
C ALA A 52 15.24 35.78 28.27
N GLU A 53 13.95 35.59 28.57
CA GLU A 53 12.96 36.65 28.81
C GLU A 53 12.39 36.65 30.23
N SER A 54 13.10 36.05 31.20
CA SER A 54 12.62 35.78 32.57
C SER A 54 12.05 37.00 33.32
N ASP A 55 12.39 38.22 32.89
CA ASP A 55 12.05 39.48 33.57
C ASP A 55 11.16 40.42 32.72
N LYS A 56 10.71 39.98 31.53
CA LYS A 56 10.05 40.85 30.53
C LYS A 56 8.67 40.37 30.05
N GLY A 57 7.90 39.73 30.92
CA GLY A 57 6.49 39.39 30.65
C GLY A 57 6.25 37.96 30.18
N PHE A 58 7.23 37.07 30.36
CA PHE A 58 7.06 35.61 30.31
C PHE A 58 6.90 35.01 31.72
N ASP A 59 6.11 35.65 32.58
CA ASP A 59 5.96 35.24 34.00
C ASP A 59 5.34 33.84 34.17
N ASN A 60 4.61 33.36 33.17
CA ASN A 60 3.95 32.06 33.19
C ASN A 60 4.57 31.12 32.15
N ILE A 61 5.09 29.98 32.60
CA ILE A 61 5.62 28.88 31.76
C ILE A 61 4.66 28.51 30.60
N PRO A 62 3.31 28.45 30.79
CA PRO A 62 2.36 28.20 29.70
C PRO A 62 2.37 29.23 28.55
N ILE A 63 2.74 30.49 28.83
CA ILE A 63 2.79 31.55 27.81
C ILE A 63 3.99 31.33 26.89
N GLY A 64 5.14 30.96 27.45
CA GLY A 64 6.33 30.56 26.68
C GLY A 64 6.07 29.32 25.81
N PHE A 65 5.30 28.37 26.35
CA PHE A 65 4.87 27.19 25.60
C PHE A 65 3.97 27.56 24.41
N TRP A 66 2.94 28.39 24.61
CA TRP A 66 2.06 28.85 23.53
C TRP A 66 2.84 29.55 22.42
N TRP A 67 3.73 30.48 22.78
CA TRP A 67 4.57 31.17 21.80
C TRP A 67 5.44 30.19 21.00
N SER A 68 6.04 29.20 21.67
CA SER A 68 6.88 28.19 21.02
C SER A 68 6.08 27.32 20.07
N VAL A 69 4.86 26.92 20.45
CA VAL A 69 3.93 26.19 19.59
C VAL A 69 3.63 26.98 18.32
N VAL A 70 3.22 28.24 18.46
CA VAL A 70 2.82 29.12 17.34
C VAL A 70 4.00 29.45 16.42
N THR A 71 5.19 29.62 16.99
CA THR A 71 6.42 29.94 16.23
C THR A 71 6.94 28.72 15.48
N MET A 72 7.04 27.56 16.15
CA MET A 72 7.55 26.33 15.57
C MET A 72 6.61 25.74 14.51
N THR A 73 5.30 25.96 14.67
CA THR A 73 4.29 25.62 13.64
C THR A 73 4.16 26.68 12.54
N THR A 74 4.98 27.74 12.56
CA THR A 74 5.00 28.83 11.57
C THR A 74 3.72 29.66 11.47
N VAL A 75 2.81 29.53 12.44
CA VAL A 75 1.56 30.31 12.50
C VAL A 75 1.85 31.78 12.78
N GLY A 76 2.72 32.06 13.75
CA GLY A 76 3.26 33.40 14.00
C GLY A 76 2.20 34.48 14.23
N TYR A 77 1.23 34.27 15.13
CA TYR A 77 0.17 35.25 15.42
C TYR A 77 0.69 36.65 15.80
N GLY A 78 1.89 36.72 16.40
CA GLY A 78 2.51 37.97 16.83
C GLY A 78 1.89 38.56 18.10
N ASP A 79 1.06 37.80 18.82
CA ASP A 79 0.44 38.17 20.10
C ASP A 79 1.46 38.28 21.23
N LYS A 80 2.51 37.45 21.18
CA LYS A 80 3.67 37.50 22.07
C LYS A 80 4.94 37.37 21.23
N PHE A 81 5.99 38.10 21.61
CA PHE A 81 7.30 38.02 20.96
C PHE A 81 8.40 38.38 21.96
N PRO A 82 9.60 37.81 21.81
CA PRO A 82 10.74 38.16 22.67
C PRO A 82 11.12 39.63 22.53
N GLN A 83 11.48 40.28 23.63
CA GLN A 83 11.91 41.68 23.65
C GLN A 83 13.42 41.84 23.89
N THR A 84 14.15 40.76 24.17
CA THR A 84 15.60 40.72 24.35
C THR A 84 16.31 40.26 23.08
N ALA A 85 17.55 40.74 22.90
CA ALA A 85 18.41 40.30 21.81
C ALA A 85 18.62 38.77 21.80
N TYR A 86 18.78 38.15 22.98
CA TYR A 86 18.92 36.70 23.10
C TYR A 86 17.64 35.95 22.70
N GLY A 87 16.48 36.48 23.06
CA GLY A 87 15.19 35.92 22.67
C GLY A 87 14.96 35.93 21.15
N TYR A 88 15.41 36.97 20.44
CA TYR A 88 15.37 37.01 18.97
C TYR A 88 16.24 35.92 18.33
N ILE A 89 17.44 35.67 18.87
CA ILE A 89 18.31 34.59 18.38
C ILE A 89 17.63 33.23 18.59
N VAL A 90 17.13 32.96 19.80
CA VAL A 90 16.41 31.72 20.11
C VAL A 90 15.17 31.57 19.24
N GLY A 91 14.41 32.65 19.02
CA GLY A 91 13.22 32.64 18.14
C GLY A 91 13.55 32.36 16.69
N SER A 92 14.65 32.92 16.16
CA SER A 92 15.11 32.62 14.81
C SER A 92 15.52 31.14 14.65
N LEU A 93 16.25 30.59 15.64
CA LEU A 93 16.61 29.18 15.68
C LEU A 93 15.38 28.28 15.79
N CYS A 94 14.41 28.67 16.62
CA CYS A 94 13.13 27.98 16.78
C CYS A 94 12.38 27.92 15.43
N ALA A 95 12.23 29.05 14.74
CA ALA A 95 11.55 29.11 13.44
C ALA A 95 12.24 28.22 12.38
N VAL A 96 13.57 28.30 12.26
CA VAL A 96 14.34 27.47 11.31
C VAL A 96 14.23 25.99 11.66
N SER A 97 14.34 25.64 12.95
CA SER A 97 14.21 24.25 13.42
C SER A 97 12.81 23.68 13.15
N GLY A 98 11.75 24.48 13.29
CA GLY A 98 10.38 24.10 12.96
C GLY A 98 10.21 23.76 11.48
N LEU A 99 10.76 24.59 10.58
CA LEU A 99 10.77 24.31 9.14
C LEU A 99 11.52 23.01 8.80
N LEU A 100 12.72 22.83 9.37
CA LEU A 100 13.51 21.62 9.17
C LEU A 100 12.74 20.38 9.64
N MET A 101 12.09 20.47 10.80
CA MET A 101 11.30 19.38 11.34
C MET A 101 10.09 19.05 10.47
N ILE A 102 9.36 20.04 9.96
CA ILE A 102 8.26 19.80 9.01
C ILE A 102 8.82 19.14 7.73
N ALA A 103 9.96 19.64 7.23
CA ALA A 103 10.62 19.10 6.04
C ALA A 103 11.07 17.63 6.22
N PHE A 104 11.43 17.20 7.44
CA PHE A 104 11.78 15.80 7.72
C PHE A 104 10.57 14.94 8.06
N THR A 105 9.60 15.45 8.80
CA THR A 105 8.44 14.68 9.25
C THR A 105 7.49 14.34 8.10
N VAL A 106 7.25 15.26 7.15
CA VAL A 106 6.32 15.00 6.02
C VAL A 106 6.79 13.84 5.14
N PRO A 107 8.05 13.76 4.66
CA PRO A 107 8.53 12.61 3.87
C PRO A 107 8.53 11.30 4.65
N ILE A 108 8.85 11.31 5.95
CA ILE A 108 8.81 10.12 6.80
C ILE A 108 7.38 9.59 6.88
N ILE A 109 6.41 10.47 7.10
CA ILE A 109 4.99 10.15 7.14
C ILE A 109 4.55 9.56 5.78
N VAL A 110 4.85 10.26 4.68
CA VAL A 110 4.50 9.81 3.32
C VAL A 110 5.11 8.43 3.02
N SER A 111 6.38 8.22 3.36
CA SER A 111 7.06 6.93 3.14
C SER A 111 6.39 5.79 3.92
N ASN A 112 6.00 6.06 5.16
CA ASN A 112 5.29 5.09 6.00
C ASN A 112 3.88 4.80 5.47
N PHE A 113 3.17 5.83 5.01
CA PHE A 113 1.87 5.66 4.35
C PHE A 113 1.99 4.82 3.08
N VAL A 114 2.99 5.08 2.23
CA VAL A 114 3.23 4.30 1.02
C VAL A 114 3.54 2.84 1.39
N LEU A 115 4.39 2.60 2.39
CA LEU A 115 4.68 1.25 2.87
C LEU A 115 3.41 0.52 3.31
N TYR A 116 2.58 1.14 4.15
CA TYR A 116 1.34 0.53 4.63
C TYR A 116 0.30 0.34 3.51
N TYR A 117 0.13 1.34 2.64
CA TYR A 117 -0.81 1.27 1.52
C TYR A 117 -0.45 0.13 0.56
N THR A 118 0.84 -0.03 0.30
CA THR A 118 1.31 -1.15 -0.52
C THR A 118 1.13 -2.47 0.21
N HIS A 119 1.34 -2.55 1.53
CA HIS A 119 1.10 -3.77 2.32
C HIS A 119 -0.37 -4.23 2.29
N VAL A 120 -1.32 -3.29 2.35
CA VAL A 120 -2.76 -3.58 2.21
C VAL A 120 -3.10 -4.05 0.79
N GLN A 121 -2.54 -3.42 -0.25
CA GLN A 121 -2.74 -3.80 -1.65
C GLN A 121 -2.05 -5.12 -2.02
N TYR A 122 -0.86 -5.41 -1.49
CA TYR A 122 -0.15 -6.66 -1.70
C TYR A 122 -0.90 -7.85 -1.11
N GLY A 123 -1.57 -7.67 0.03
CA GLY A 123 -2.45 -8.69 0.61
C GLY A 123 -3.65 -9.00 -0.29
N LEU A 124 -4.31 -7.97 -0.81
CA LEU A 124 -5.44 -8.12 -1.74
C LEU A 124 -5.03 -8.73 -3.08
N GLY A 125 -3.91 -8.28 -3.65
CA GLY A 125 -3.36 -8.85 -4.89
C GLY A 125 -2.91 -10.30 -4.74
N LYS A 126 -2.46 -10.72 -3.55
CA LYS A 126 -2.22 -12.15 -3.26
C LYS A 126 -3.53 -12.94 -3.20
N ILE A 127 -4.57 -12.40 -2.58
CA ILE A 127 -5.89 -13.05 -2.52
C ILE A 127 -6.47 -13.18 -3.93
N GLU A 128 -6.33 -12.17 -4.79
CA GLU A 128 -6.75 -12.23 -6.19
C GLU A 128 -5.91 -13.22 -7.01
N ARG A 129 -4.59 -13.30 -6.78
CA ARG A 129 -3.73 -14.30 -7.44
C ARG A 129 -4.05 -15.72 -6.98
N THR A 130 -4.23 -15.94 -5.68
CA THR A 130 -4.63 -17.26 -5.17
C THR A 130 -6.03 -17.63 -5.65
N LYS A 131 -6.96 -16.67 -5.73
CA LYS A 131 -8.28 -16.91 -6.34
C LYS A 131 -8.19 -17.22 -7.83
N ARG A 132 -7.36 -16.50 -8.58
CA ARG A 132 -7.15 -16.75 -10.01
C ARG A 132 -6.50 -18.11 -10.24
N ASN A 133 -5.47 -18.44 -9.49
CA ASN A 133 -4.80 -19.74 -9.59
C ASN A 133 -5.72 -20.89 -9.17
N ALA A 134 -6.53 -20.72 -8.11
CA ALA A 134 -7.53 -21.72 -7.70
C ALA A 134 -8.66 -21.87 -8.72
N PHE A 135 -9.03 -20.79 -9.42
CA PHE A 135 -9.99 -20.81 -10.53
C PHE A 135 -9.41 -21.49 -11.77
N GLU A 136 -8.14 -21.24 -12.09
CA GLU A 136 -7.39 -21.91 -13.18
C GLU A 136 -7.21 -23.41 -12.90
N GLU A 137 -6.96 -23.82 -11.65
CA GLU A 137 -6.90 -25.24 -11.24
C GLU A 137 -8.27 -25.95 -11.35
N GLU A 138 -9.36 -25.26 -11.01
CA GLU A 138 -10.74 -25.79 -11.15
C GLU A 138 -11.14 -25.94 -12.64
N GLU A 139 -10.75 -24.99 -13.49
CA GLU A 139 -10.98 -25.05 -14.94
C GLU A 139 -10.15 -26.16 -15.62
N GLN A 140 -8.87 -26.33 -15.23
CA GLN A 140 -8.03 -27.42 -15.73
C GLN A 140 -8.52 -28.81 -15.29
N GLY A 141 -9.04 -28.94 -14.08
CA GLY A 141 -9.68 -30.17 -13.62
C GLY A 141 -10.90 -30.53 -14.47
N LEU A 142 -11.76 -29.54 -14.75
CA LEU A 142 -12.96 -29.74 -15.56
C LEU A 142 -12.62 -30.13 -17.02
N ILE A 143 -11.61 -29.48 -17.63
CA ILE A 143 -11.16 -29.80 -18.99
C ILE A 143 -10.56 -31.21 -19.06
N SER A 144 -9.74 -31.60 -18.07
CA SER A 144 -9.16 -32.95 -17.98
C SER A 144 -10.23 -34.03 -17.84
N ASP A 145 -11.28 -33.77 -17.05
CA ASP A 145 -12.40 -34.70 -16.90
C ASP A 145 -13.19 -34.84 -18.21
N TYR A 146 -13.39 -33.75 -18.97
CA TYR A 146 -14.00 -33.78 -20.30
C TYR A 146 -13.19 -34.57 -21.34
N GLU A 147 -11.87 -34.37 -21.38
CA GLU A 147 -10.97 -35.09 -22.29
C GLU A 147 -10.98 -36.59 -22.00
N SER A 148 -10.95 -36.96 -20.71
CA SER A 148 -11.06 -38.34 -20.24
C SER A 148 -12.38 -39.00 -20.64
N GLU A 149 -13.49 -38.26 -20.53
CA GLU A 149 -14.82 -38.75 -20.92
C GLU A 149 -14.94 -38.92 -22.45
N THR A 150 -14.32 -38.02 -23.22
CA THR A 150 -14.30 -38.05 -24.69
C THR A 150 -13.49 -39.26 -25.21
N GLU A 151 -12.32 -39.53 -24.63
CA GLU A 151 -11.48 -40.70 -24.94
C GLU A 151 -12.20 -42.02 -24.61
N CYS A 152 -12.96 -42.04 -23.50
CA CYS A 152 -13.79 -43.18 -23.11
C CYS A 152 -14.97 -43.41 -24.06
N ILE A 153 -15.57 -42.33 -24.59
CA ILE A 153 -16.65 -42.41 -25.58
C ILE A 153 -16.10 -42.92 -26.92
N GLU A 154 -14.95 -42.39 -27.37
CA GLU A 154 -14.30 -42.80 -28.62
C GLU A 154 -13.87 -44.28 -28.57
N SER A 155 -13.30 -44.72 -27.44
CA SER A 155 -12.98 -46.13 -27.19
C SER A 155 -14.21 -47.04 -27.26
N LYS A 156 -15.36 -46.60 -26.73
CA LYS A 156 -16.62 -47.35 -26.78
C LYS A 156 -17.20 -47.40 -28.19
N GLU A 157 -17.11 -46.33 -28.98
CA GLU A 157 -17.49 -46.36 -30.40
C GLU A 157 -16.60 -47.30 -31.22
N ILE A 158 -15.28 -47.27 -31.03
CA ILE A 158 -14.32 -48.15 -31.71
C ILE A 158 -14.59 -49.63 -31.39
N ILE A 159 -14.91 -49.95 -30.12
CA ILE A 159 -15.28 -51.31 -29.71
C ILE A 159 -16.60 -51.73 -30.37
N LYS A 160 -17.59 -50.85 -30.44
CA LYS A 160 -18.89 -51.10 -31.07
C LYS A 160 -18.78 -51.30 -32.58
N VAL A 161 -17.86 -50.59 -33.25
CA VAL A 161 -17.52 -50.80 -34.67
C VAL A 161 -16.80 -52.13 -34.89
N LYS A 162 -15.89 -52.54 -33.98
CA LYS A 162 -15.22 -53.85 -34.06
C LYS A 162 -16.16 -55.03 -33.85
N GLU A 163 -17.13 -54.93 -32.95
CA GLU A 163 -18.16 -55.97 -32.78
C GLU A 163 -19.06 -56.11 -34.02
N ASN A 164 -19.37 -55.01 -34.70
CA ASN A 164 -20.14 -55.04 -35.96
C ASN A 164 -19.32 -55.49 -37.19
N GLY A 165 -17.99 -55.56 -37.09
CA GLY A 165 -17.07 -55.92 -38.18
C GLY A 165 -16.66 -57.39 -38.25
N HIS A 166 -17.02 -58.22 -37.27
CA HIS A 166 -16.68 -59.66 -37.28
C HIS A 166 -17.69 -60.47 -38.11
N GLY A 167 -17.78 -60.13 -39.39
CA GLY A 167 -18.71 -60.75 -40.33
C GLY A 167 -18.33 -60.52 -41.79
N ASN A 168 -17.09 -60.81 -42.20
CA ASN A 168 -16.82 -61.54 -43.45
C ASN A 168 -15.33 -61.74 -43.76
N HIS A 169 -15.09 -62.89 -44.39
CA HIS A 169 -13.84 -63.52 -44.77
C HIS A 169 -13.34 -63.03 -46.16
N GLY A 170 -12.03 -63.10 -46.42
CA GLY A 170 -11.44 -63.08 -47.78
C GLY A 170 -10.32 -62.04 -47.97
N THR A 171 -9.05 -62.41 -47.77
CA THR A 171 -8.04 -62.85 -48.79
C THR A 171 -7.27 -61.71 -49.47
N ASP A 172 -5.94 -61.80 -49.31
CA ASP A 172 -4.82 -61.43 -50.20
C ASP A 172 -4.72 -60.03 -50.84
N GLY A 173 -3.49 -59.50 -50.88
CA GLY A 173 -3.07 -58.64 -51.98
C GLY A 173 -2.24 -57.40 -51.62
N ASN A 174 -0.94 -57.63 -51.42
CA ASN A 174 0.16 -56.81 -51.94
C ASN A 174 -0.21 -55.76 -53.03
N TYR A 175 0.07 -54.46 -52.83
CA TYR A 175 0.56 -53.54 -53.87
C TYR A 175 1.27 -52.29 -53.29
N ASN A 176 2.56 -52.22 -53.64
CA ASN A 176 3.50 -51.10 -53.70
C ASN A 176 2.99 -49.68 -54.05
N LYS A 177 3.90 -48.71 -53.75
CA LYS A 177 4.19 -47.42 -54.42
C LYS A 177 3.29 -46.22 -54.02
N VAL A 178 3.78 -45.02 -53.72
CA VAL A 178 4.88 -44.22 -54.30
C VAL A 178 5.42 -43.23 -53.26
N SER A 179 6.75 -43.18 -53.12
CA SER A 179 7.58 -42.11 -52.57
C SER A 179 7.69 -40.94 -53.55
N ILE A 180 7.75 -39.66 -53.12
CA ILE A 180 8.68 -38.60 -53.60
C ILE A 180 8.77 -37.41 -52.61
N SER A 181 10.02 -37.15 -52.22
CA SER A 181 10.78 -35.92 -51.87
C SER A 181 10.26 -34.77 -51.00
N SER A 182 11.06 -34.47 -49.98
CA SER A 182 11.81 -33.20 -49.81
C SER A 182 12.96 -33.49 -48.83
N GLU A 183 14.24 -33.38 -49.24
CA GLU A 183 15.14 -32.25 -48.90
C GLU A 183 15.17 -32.01 -47.37
N ASP A 184 16.28 -32.10 -46.65
CA ASP A 184 17.62 -31.58 -46.92
C ASP A 184 18.59 -32.10 -45.82
N ASN A 185 19.88 -31.94 -46.11
CA ASN A 185 20.95 -31.53 -45.17
C ASN A 185 22.02 -32.58 -44.85
N SER A 186 23.15 -32.47 -45.57
CA SER A 186 24.47 -32.94 -45.13
C SER A 186 25.32 -31.74 -44.70
N PRO A 187 26.04 -31.80 -43.57
CA PRO A 187 26.89 -30.71 -43.09
C PRO A 187 28.36 -30.91 -43.48
N VAL A 188 29.06 -29.84 -43.88
CA VAL A 188 30.46 -29.52 -43.51
C VAL A 188 30.66 -28.02 -43.62
#